data_AF-A0A554IG00-F1
#
_entry.id   AF-A0A554IG00-F1
#
_cell.length_a   1.000
_cell.length_b   1.000
_cell.length_c   1.000
_cell.angle_alpha   90.00
_cell.angle_beta   90.00
_cell.angle_gamma   90.00
#
_symmetry.space_group_name_H-M   'P 1'
#
loop_
_entity.id
_entity.type
_entity.pdbx_description
1 polymer ?
#
loop_
_entity_poly.entity_id
_entity_poly.type
_entity_poly.pdbx_seq_one_letter_code
_entity_poly.pdbx_strand_id
1 'polypeptide(L)'
;MELNLGYRNKILILGAGASKDYGLPIWKELDSLIKERLKDGGENQYSRAKDVLAWLDKVGEKNEYKTIDECIEKESVTGIYHSDGDSVENDLFSSVKDIFNEVYKENNEGWITRLSNKILHNSENRLEERVAFINYNYDNVLEKNLLRFGHLPGKHLRLNNKPRLDQLSSVQVPVLYAHGNLYKKSEVPLGSHTDRYYKTMKSGFVGYIDVVSCYESHNHTVNHELDADELEMYILGLGGGLKFNLSKLNISKKVSQISVTISNAHDDEEIIKFLSTKFKVPVEKIFIYRSCAELIDTCF
;
A
#
# COMPACT_ATOMS: atom_id res chain seq x y z
N MET A 1 16.69 1.69 -3.55
CA MET A 1 16.67 0.27 -3.18
C MET A 1 16.36 -0.55 -4.42
N GLU A 2 17.12 -1.60 -4.67
CA GLU A 2 16.86 -2.54 -5.77
C GLU A 2 16.09 -3.75 -5.25
N LEU A 3 15.10 -4.21 -6.00
CA LEU A 3 14.32 -5.41 -5.71
C LEU A 3 14.22 -6.26 -6.97
N ASN A 4 14.49 -7.56 -6.86
CA ASN A 4 14.26 -8.49 -7.96
C ASN A 4 12.98 -9.29 -7.69
N LEU A 5 12.00 -9.20 -8.59
CA LEU A 5 10.73 -9.91 -8.50
C LEU A 5 10.73 -11.28 -9.23
N GLY A 6 11.88 -11.67 -9.78
CA GLY A 6 12.05 -12.94 -10.51
C GLY A 6 11.31 -12.91 -11.85
N TYR A 7 10.63 -14.02 -12.17
CA TYR A 7 9.86 -14.19 -13.41
C TYR A 7 8.46 -13.54 -13.39
N ARG A 8 8.09 -12.85 -12.31
CA ARG A 8 6.76 -12.27 -12.15
C ARG A 8 6.48 -11.23 -13.23
N ASN A 9 5.32 -11.32 -13.86
CA ASN A 9 4.91 -10.43 -14.95
C ASN A 9 3.60 -9.68 -14.68
N LYS A 10 3.09 -9.75 -13.44
CA LYS A 10 1.94 -8.98 -12.98
C LYS A 10 2.30 -8.25 -11.70
N ILE A 11 2.34 -6.92 -11.73
CA ILE A 11 2.58 -6.09 -10.53
C ILE A 11 1.31 -5.34 -10.16
N LEU A 12 0.86 -5.53 -8.92
CA LEU A 12 -0.20 -4.71 -8.32
C LEU A 12 0.44 -3.63 -7.45
N ILE A 13 0.21 -2.37 -7.81
CA ILE A 13 0.65 -1.19 -7.08
C ILE A 13 -0.53 -0.66 -6.27
N LEU A 14 -0.38 -0.61 -4.96
CA LEU A 14 -1.45 -0.32 -4.01
C LEU A 14 -1.22 1.06 -3.39
N GLY A 15 -2.25 1.90 -3.37
CA GLY A 15 -2.32 3.08 -2.52
C GLY A 15 -3.57 3.10 -1.65
N ALA A 16 -3.77 4.19 -0.90
CA ALA A 16 -4.68 4.20 0.25
C ALA A 16 -6.13 3.85 -0.11
N GLY A 17 -6.55 4.15 -1.34
CA GLY A 17 -7.86 3.77 -1.87
C GLY A 17 -8.09 2.26 -1.95
N ALA A 18 -7.03 1.45 -2.07
CA ALA A 18 -7.12 -0.01 -2.06
C ALA A 18 -7.50 -0.57 -0.67
N SER A 19 -7.30 0.21 0.38
CA SER A 19 -7.61 -0.19 1.76
C SER A 19 -8.99 0.29 2.23
N LYS A 20 -9.69 1.13 1.44
CA LYS A 20 -11.04 1.61 1.76
C LYS A 20 -12.06 0.48 1.90
N ASP A 21 -11.94 -0.55 1.07
CA ASP A 21 -12.80 -1.75 1.16
C ASP A 21 -12.70 -2.43 2.54
N TYR A 22 -11.63 -2.17 3.29
CA TYR A 22 -11.34 -2.77 4.61
C TYR A 22 -11.57 -1.78 5.76
N GLY A 23 -12.31 -0.69 5.50
CA GLY A 23 -12.68 0.32 6.48
C GLY A 23 -11.57 1.31 6.85
N LEU A 24 -10.41 1.26 6.19
CA LEU A 24 -9.31 2.17 6.51
C LEU A 24 -9.52 3.55 5.89
N PRO A 25 -9.24 4.62 6.66
CA PRO A 25 -9.43 5.99 6.21
C PRO A 25 -8.35 6.40 5.20
N ILE A 26 -8.70 7.34 4.32
CA ILE A 26 -7.70 8.09 3.53
C ILE A 26 -7.15 9.28 4.31
N TRP A 27 -6.04 9.86 3.85
CA TRP A 27 -5.39 11.00 4.49
C TRP A 27 -6.32 12.13 4.94
N LYS A 28 -7.31 12.50 4.11
CA LYS A 28 -8.29 13.55 4.44
C LYS A 28 -9.13 13.20 5.68
N GLU A 29 -9.51 11.93 5.82
CA GLU A 29 -10.27 11.42 6.97
C GLU A 29 -9.33 11.23 8.18
N LEU A 30 -8.10 10.80 7.93
CA LEU A 30 -7.10 10.51 8.94
C LEU A 30 -6.66 11.75 9.74
N ASP A 31 -6.57 12.94 9.12
CA ASP A 31 -6.25 14.19 9.82
C ASP A 31 -7.20 14.45 11.00
N SER A 32 -8.51 14.29 10.77
CA SER A 32 -9.52 14.51 11.82
C SER A 32 -9.41 13.45 12.93
N LEU A 33 -9.21 12.19 12.54
CA LEU A 33 -9.10 11.08 13.49
C LEU A 33 -7.84 11.17 14.36
N ILE A 34 -6.71 11.60 13.80
CA ILE A 34 -5.49 11.85 14.58
C ILE A 34 -5.72 12.99 15.57
N LYS A 35 -6.32 14.11 15.12
CA LYS A 35 -6.61 15.25 16.00
C LYS A 35 -7.50 14.87 17.18
N GLU A 36 -8.54 14.06 16.94
CA GLU A 36 -9.43 13.55 17.99
C GLU A 36 -8.66 12.63 18.95
N ARG A 37 -7.93 11.65 18.42
CA ARG A 37 -7.10 10.71 19.21
C ARG A 37 -6.15 11.41 20.17
N LEU A 38 -5.48 12.47 19.69
CA LEU A 38 -4.49 13.18 20.48
C LEU A 38 -5.10 14.12 21.52
N LYS A 39 -6.33 14.62 21.30
CA LYS A 39 -7.06 15.46 22.25
C LYS A 39 -7.66 14.65 23.40
N ASP A 40 -8.21 13.46 23.12
CA ASP A 40 -8.97 12.65 24.09
C ASP A 40 -8.08 11.74 24.97
N GLY A 41 -6.99 12.29 25.50
CA GLY A 41 -6.07 11.58 26.41
C GLY A 41 -4.71 11.23 25.82
N GLY A 42 -4.42 11.69 24.60
CA GLY A 42 -3.18 11.44 23.89
C GLY A 42 -1.93 11.87 24.66
N GLU A 43 -1.98 12.86 25.56
CA GLU A 43 -0.80 13.29 26.34
C GLU A 43 -0.21 12.17 27.23
N ASN A 44 -1.02 11.19 27.65
CA ASN A 44 -0.52 10.06 28.45
C ASN A 44 0.05 8.91 27.59
N GLN A 45 -0.32 8.85 26.31
CA GLN A 45 0.08 7.78 25.38
C GLN A 45 1.18 8.23 24.40
N TYR A 46 1.15 9.49 23.97
CA TYR A 46 2.02 10.11 22.98
C TYR A 46 2.70 11.32 23.61
N SER A 47 3.99 11.18 23.90
CA SER A 47 4.80 12.19 24.57
C SER A 47 4.87 13.54 23.85
N ARG A 48 4.73 13.52 22.51
CA ARG A 48 4.78 14.68 21.61
C ARG A 48 3.41 15.06 21.04
N ALA A 49 2.30 14.64 21.68
CA ALA A 49 0.94 14.91 21.19
C ALA A 49 0.68 16.38 20.82
N LYS A 50 1.20 17.33 21.62
CA LYS A 50 1.05 18.78 21.37
C LYS A 50 1.73 19.23 20.09
N ASP A 51 2.93 18.71 19.82
CA ASP A 51 3.69 19.07 18.63
C ASP A 51 3.07 18.46 17.38
N VAL A 52 2.59 17.21 17.47
CA VAL A 52 1.84 16.57 16.39
C VAL A 52 0.58 17.38 16.07
N LEU A 53 -0.19 17.80 17.09
CA LEU A 53 -1.37 18.67 16.87
C LEU A 53 -0.98 20.01 16.22
N ALA A 54 0.12 20.63 16.65
CA ALA A 54 0.62 21.87 16.06
C ALA A 54 1.02 21.70 14.59
N TRP A 55 1.61 20.56 14.21
CA TRP A 55 1.89 20.23 12.81
C TRP A 55 0.61 20.07 12.01
N LEU A 56 -0.37 19.31 12.52
CA LEU A 56 -1.62 19.05 11.81
C LEU A 56 -2.51 20.30 11.67
N ASP A 57 -2.38 21.30 12.54
CA ASP A 57 -3.07 22.59 12.38
C ASP A 57 -2.56 23.40 11.18
N LYS A 58 -1.35 23.11 10.68
CA LYS A 58 -0.78 23.68 9.46
C LYS A 58 -1.22 22.97 8.18
N VAL A 59 -1.95 21.85 8.28
CA VAL A 59 -2.36 21.02 7.13
C VAL A 59 -3.76 21.41 6.65
N GLY A 60 -3.94 21.57 5.34
CA GLY A 60 -5.23 21.82 4.69
C GLY A 60 -5.11 22.56 3.36
N GLU A 61 -6.16 22.53 2.52
CA GLU A 61 -6.12 23.14 1.17
C GLU A 61 -5.76 24.64 1.15
N LYS A 62 -6.06 25.36 2.23
CA LYS A 62 -5.79 26.80 2.41
C LYS A 62 -4.72 27.10 3.45
N ASN A 63 -4.09 26.06 4.01
CA ASN A 63 -3.09 26.21 5.07
C ASN A 63 -1.68 26.17 4.47
N GLU A 64 -0.66 26.16 5.33
CA GLU A 64 0.75 26.18 4.95
C GLU A 64 1.14 24.93 4.15
N TYR A 65 0.64 23.76 4.54
CA TYR A 65 0.89 22.49 3.88
C TYR A 65 -0.41 21.86 3.38
N LYS A 66 -0.37 21.25 2.19
CA LYS A 66 -1.56 20.62 1.61
C LYS A 66 -1.82 19.24 2.20
N THR A 67 -0.78 18.54 2.63
CA THR A 67 -0.85 17.15 3.11
C THR A 67 -0.03 16.94 4.37
N ILE A 68 -0.33 15.89 5.13
CA ILE A 68 0.44 15.47 6.30
C ILE A 68 1.87 15.09 5.89
N ASP A 69 2.04 14.36 4.78
CA ASP A 69 3.36 14.00 4.26
C ASP A 69 4.24 15.23 3.96
N GLU A 70 3.66 16.28 3.35
CA GLU A 70 4.37 17.54 3.06
C GLU A 70 4.73 18.28 4.35
N CYS A 71 3.83 18.28 5.33
CA CYS A 71 4.09 18.87 6.64
C CYS A 71 5.24 18.16 7.36
N ILE A 72 5.27 16.82 7.35
CA ILE A 72 6.37 16.02 7.91
C ILE A 72 7.69 16.41 7.26
N GLU A 73 7.76 16.38 5.92
CA GLU A 73 8.99 16.68 5.16
C GLU A 73 9.60 18.05 5.52
N LYS A 74 8.75 19.05 5.75
CA LYS A 74 9.19 20.41 6.05
C LYS A 74 9.46 20.63 7.53
N GLU A 75 8.53 20.26 8.40
CA GLU A 75 8.61 20.59 9.82
C GLU A 75 9.66 19.78 10.56
N SER A 76 9.87 18.50 10.20
CA SER A 76 10.77 17.58 10.92
C SER A 76 12.22 18.06 10.98
N VAL A 77 12.63 18.92 10.04
CA VAL A 77 13.99 19.45 9.94
C VAL A 77 14.10 20.93 10.29
N THR A 78 13.01 21.59 10.68
CA THR A 78 12.99 23.04 10.94
C THR A 78 13.42 23.41 12.34
N GLY A 79 14.09 24.57 12.47
CA GLY A 79 14.24 25.35 13.70
C GLY A 79 14.28 24.55 14.99
N ILE A 80 13.16 24.56 15.72
CA ILE A 80 13.02 23.92 17.04
C ILE A 80 12.94 22.39 17.00
N TYR A 81 12.58 21.80 15.86
CA TYR A 81 12.45 20.36 15.66
C TYR A 81 13.68 19.72 14.99
N HIS A 82 14.67 20.52 14.59
CA HIS A 82 15.84 20.03 13.85
C HIS A 82 16.56 18.85 14.52
N SER A 83 16.54 18.78 15.86
CA SER A 83 17.18 17.71 16.63
C SER A 83 16.24 16.58 17.07
N ASP A 84 14.93 16.77 17.01
CA ASP A 84 13.95 15.84 17.60
C ASP A 84 12.66 15.62 16.77
N GLY A 85 12.61 16.11 15.53
CA GLY A 85 11.46 15.95 14.63
C GLY A 85 11.08 14.49 14.38
N ASP A 86 12.07 13.59 14.31
CA ASP A 86 11.84 12.15 14.20
C ASP A 86 10.98 11.59 15.34
N SER A 87 11.04 12.18 16.54
CA SER A 87 10.22 11.76 17.68
C SER A 87 8.76 12.20 17.53
N VAL A 88 8.52 13.37 16.95
CA VAL A 88 7.18 13.88 16.62
C VAL A 88 6.55 13.00 15.54
N GLU A 89 7.33 12.66 14.50
CA GLU A 89 6.89 11.72 13.46
C GLU A 89 6.53 10.35 14.03
N ASN A 90 7.33 9.84 14.98
CA ASN A 90 7.10 8.53 15.57
C ASN A 90 5.77 8.49 16.34
N ASP A 91 5.43 9.55 17.08
CA ASP A 91 4.15 9.66 17.77
C ASP A 91 2.99 9.83 16.78
N LEU A 92 3.19 10.58 15.70
CA LEU A 92 2.22 10.69 14.59
C LEU A 92 1.93 9.31 13.98
N PHE A 93 2.95 8.57 13.54
CA PHE A 93 2.77 7.24 12.95
C PHE A 93 2.24 6.21 13.94
N SER A 94 2.58 6.32 15.22
CA SER A 94 1.98 5.50 16.29
C SER A 94 0.48 5.73 16.40
N SER A 95 0.03 6.99 16.37
CA SER A 95 -1.40 7.31 16.40
C SER A 95 -2.14 6.79 15.16
N VAL A 96 -1.51 6.88 13.98
CA VAL A 96 -2.05 6.31 12.73
C VAL A 96 -2.23 4.80 12.84
N LYS A 97 -1.23 4.09 13.39
CA LYS A 97 -1.30 2.65 13.60
C LYS A 97 -2.46 2.26 14.51
N ASP A 98 -2.64 2.99 15.61
CA ASP A 98 -3.74 2.74 16.55
C ASP A 98 -5.11 2.96 15.91
N ILE A 99 -5.27 4.05 15.15
CA ILE A 99 -6.48 4.31 14.38
C ILE A 99 -6.74 3.16 13.39
N PHE A 100 -5.71 2.72 12.64
CA PHE A 100 -5.85 1.61 11.70
C PHE A 100 -6.27 0.31 12.38
N ASN A 101 -5.72 0.00 13.56
CA ASN A 101 -6.10 -1.17 14.33
C ASN A 101 -7.57 -1.14 14.79
N GLU A 102 -8.07 0.04 15.13
CA GLU A 102 -9.43 0.22 15.62
C GLU A 102 -10.48 0.22 14.50
N VAL A 103 -10.20 0.90 13.40
CA VAL A 103 -11.17 1.08 12.31
C VAL A 103 -11.17 -0.05 11.29
N TYR A 104 -10.12 -0.89 11.29
CA TYR A 104 -10.01 -2.03 10.39
C TYR A 104 -11.22 -2.95 10.52
N LYS A 105 -11.82 -3.27 9.38
CA LYS A 105 -12.91 -4.25 9.25
C LYS A 105 -12.46 -5.35 8.32
N GLU A 106 -12.44 -6.57 8.84
CA GLU A 106 -12.24 -7.74 8.00
C GLU A 106 -13.36 -7.80 6.95
N ASN A 107 -12.96 -7.89 5.68
CA ASN A 107 -13.89 -7.88 4.55
C ASN A 107 -13.67 -9.12 3.68
N ASN A 108 -14.67 -10.00 3.69
CA ASN A 108 -14.70 -11.24 2.91
C ASN A 108 -15.15 -11.05 1.45
N GLU A 109 -15.37 -9.81 1.00
CA GLU A 109 -15.88 -9.46 -0.33
C GLU A 109 -15.03 -8.41 -1.06
N GLY A 110 -13.99 -7.88 -0.40
CA GLY A 110 -13.06 -6.90 -0.96
C GLY A 110 -12.18 -7.46 -2.09
N TRP A 111 -11.47 -6.56 -2.78
CA TRP A 111 -10.67 -6.92 -3.95
C TRP A 111 -9.59 -7.99 -3.68
N ILE A 112 -9.02 -8.06 -2.46
CA ILE A 112 -8.03 -9.10 -2.11
C ILE A 112 -8.69 -10.48 -2.07
N THR A 113 -9.91 -10.56 -1.55
CA THR A 113 -10.68 -11.81 -1.51
C THR A 113 -11.04 -12.26 -2.92
N ARG A 114 -11.42 -11.31 -3.79
CA ARG A 114 -11.66 -11.58 -5.22
C ARG A 114 -10.41 -12.11 -5.91
N LEU A 115 -9.26 -11.43 -5.74
CA LEU A 115 -7.98 -11.89 -6.29
C LEU A 115 -7.60 -13.27 -5.76
N SER A 116 -7.78 -13.51 -4.47
CA SER A 116 -7.49 -14.82 -3.84
C SER A 116 -8.37 -15.92 -4.42
N ASN A 117 -9.65 -15.64 -4.69
CA ASN A 117 -10.54 -16.59 -5.38
C ASN A 117 -10.11 -16.86 -6.82
N LYS A 118 -9.65 -15.84 -7.56
CA LYS A 118 -9.09 -16.04 -8.91
C LYS A 118 -7.86 -16.94 -8.87
N ILE A 119 -6.96 -16.74 -7.91
CA ILE A 119 -5.78 -17.61 -7.70
C ILE A 119 -6.19 -19.04 -7.32
N LEU A 120 -7.19 -19.20 -6.45
CA LEU A 120 -7.70 -20.50 -6.03
C LEU A 120 -8.22 -21.31 -7.22
N HIS A 121 -9.03 -20.68 -8.07
CA HIS A 121 -9.72 -21.35 -9.17
C HIS A 121 -8.90 -21.47 -10.46
N ASN A 122 -7.76 -20.79 -10.58
CA ASN A 122 -6.91 -20.80 -11.78
C ASN A 122 -5.61 -21.59 -11.56
N SER A 123 -5.75 -22.87 -11.17
CA SER A 123 -4.61 -23.72 -10.77
C SER A 123 -3.61 -24.00 -11.90
N GLU A 124 -4.05 -24.04 -13.16
CA GLU A 124 -3.20 -24.33 -14.32
C GLU A 124 -2.23 -23.19 -14.65
N ASN A 125 -2.65 -21.93 -14.45
CA ASN A 125 -1.84 -20.75 -14.75
C ASN A 125 -0.93 -20.31 -13.59
N ARG A 126 -1.04 -20.95 -12.42
CA ARG A 126 -0.26 -20.67 -11.19
C ARG A 126 -0.10 -19.16 -10.95
N LEU A 127 -1.22 -18.44 -10.95
CA LEU A 127 -1.25 -16.99 -10.90
C LEU A 127 -0.47 -16.40 -9.70
N GLU A 128 -0.43 -17.12 -8.58
CA GLU A 128 0.34 -16.78 -7.40
C GLU A 128 1.85 -16.61 -7.65
N GLU A 129 2.39 -17.29 -8.67
CA GLU A 129 3.81 -17.23 -9.03
C GLU A 129 4.14 -16.09 -9.98
N ARG A 130 3.10 -15.46 -10.54
CA ARG A 130 3.21 -14.39 -11.53
C ARG A 130 2.97 -13.01 -10.93
N VAL A 131 2.36 -12.95 -9.76
CA VAL A 131 1.96 -11.72 -9.06
C VAL A 131 3.03 -11.25 -8.08
N ALA A 132 3.26 -9.94 -8.05
CA ALA A 132 3.98 -9.21 -7.01
C ALA A 132 3.22 -7.94 -6.62
N PHE A 133 3.56 -7.37 -5.47
CA PHE A 133 2.95 -6.14 -4.99
C PHE A 133 3.97 -5.03 -4.71
N ILE A 134 3.54 -3.79 -4.94
CA ILE A 134 4.20 -2.58 -4.43
C ILE A 134 3.16 -1.85 -3.61
N ASN A 135 3.32 -1.84 -2.30
CA ASN A 135 2.39 -1.24 -1.36
C ASN A 135 2.92 0.10 -0.85
N TYR A 136 2.19 1.18 -1.13
CA TYR A 136 2.43 2.51 -0.57
C TYR A 136 1.64 2.77 0.71
N ASN A 137 0.81 1.81 1.13
CA ASN A 137 0.02 1.92 2.35
C ASN A 137 0.85 1.54 3.56
N TYR A 138 0.54 2.21 4.66
CA TYR A 138 1.16 1.95 5.96
C TYR A 138 0.48 0.79 6.72
N ASP A 139 -0.65 0.31 6.22
CA ASP A 139 -1.46 -0.75 6.83
C ASP A 139 -0.91 -2.17 6.60
N ASN A 140 -1.54 -3.16 7.24
CA ASN A 140 -1.25 -4.59 7.05
C ASN A 140 -2.43 -5.36 6.44
N VAL A 141 -3.28 -4.68 5.65
CA VAL A 141 -4.49 -5.28 5.06
C VAL A 141 -4.11 -6.40 4.11
N LEU A 142 -3.06 -6.21 3.30
CA LEU A 142 -2.57 -7.24 2.39
C LEU A 142 -2.12 -8.50 3.15
N GLU A 143 -1.30 -8.34 4.19
CA GLU A 143 -0.80 -9.45 5.00
C GLU A 143 -1.91 -10.21 5.73
N LYS A 144 -2.97 -9.49 6.13
CA LYS A 144 -4.12 -10.06 6.82
C LYS A 144 -5.07 -10.83 5.91
N ASN A 145 -5.14 -10.53 4.61
CA ASN A 145 -6.22 -11.01 3.74
C ASN A 145 -5.76 -11.85 2.55
N LEU A 146 -4.53 -11.66 2.03
CA LEU A 146 -4.08 -12.36 0.83
C LEU A 146 -4.02 -13.88 1.04
N LEU A 147 -4.64 -14.62 0.12
CA LEU A 147 -4.74 -16.10 0.14
C LEU A 147 -5.34 -16.66 1.44
N ARG A 148 -6.18 -15.86 2.11
CA ARG A 148 -7.02 -16.34 3.20
C ARG A 148 -8.39 -16.76 2.67
N PHE A 149 -8.75 -18.00 2.99
CA PHE A 149 -9.96 -18.64 2.48
C PHE A 149 -10.98 -18.93 3.58
N GLY A 150 -10.96 -18.14 4.66
CA GLY A 150 -11.89 -18.26 5.78
C GLY A 150 -13.35 -18.12 5.37
N HIS A 151 -13.61 -17.35 4.32
CA HIS A 151 -14.93 -17.10 3.74
C HIS A 151 -15.53 -18.28 2.98
N LEU A 152 -14.75 -19.30 2.58
CA LEU A 152 -15.27 -20.43 1.81
C LEU A 152 -16.33 -21.20 2.62
N PRO A 153 -17.60 -21.25 2.17
CA PRO A 153 -18.69 -21.81 2.95
C PRO A 153 -18.67 -23.34 2.95
N GLY A 154 -18.87 -23.95 4.12
CA GLY A 154 -19.16 -25.38 4.25
C GLY A 154 -17.96 -26.33 4.13
N LYS A 155 -18.10 -27.50 4.77
CA LYS A 155 -17.06 -28.55 4.82
C LYS A 155 -16.73 -29.11 3.42
N HIS A 156 -17.73 -29.24 2.54
CA HIS A 156 -17.57 -29.85 1.21
C HIS A 156 -16.75 -28.99 0.25
N LEU A 157 -17.01 -27.68 0.15
CA LEU A 157 -16.21 -26.79 -0.71
C LEU A 157 -14.75 -26.70 -0.24
N ARG A 158 -14.52 -26.73 1.08
CA ARG A 158 -13.15 -26.80 1.63
C ARG A 158 -12.46 -28.11 1.33
N LEU A 159 -13.17 -29.25 1.42
CA LEU A 159 -12.63 -30.56 1.07
C LEU A 159 -12.32 -30.68 -0.43
N ASN A 160 -13.21 -30.19 -1.30
CA ASN A 160 -13.01 -30.22 -2.75
C ASN A 160 -11.80 -29.38 -3.18
N ASN A 161 -11.56 -28.25 -2.51
CA ASN A 161 -10.40 -27.40 -2.77
C ASN A 161 -9.16 -27.79 -1.96
N LYS A 162 -9.23 -28.79 -1.08
CA LYS A 162 -8.16 -29.12 -0.12
C LYS A 162 -6.79 -29.29 -0.78
N PRO A 163 -6.63 -30.03 -1.90
CA PRO A 163 -5.31 -30.16 -2.54
C PRO A 163 -4.72 -28.82 -2.96
N ARG A 164 -5.55 -27.94 -3.53
CA ARG A 164 -5.13 -26.61 -3.96
C ARG A 164 -4.86 -25.67 -2.78
N LEU A 165 -5.68 -25.74 -1.73
CA LEU A 165 -5.45 -24.98 -0.49
C LEU A 165 -4.16 -25.41 0.21
N ASP A 166 -3.89 -26.72 0.25
CA ASP A 166 -2.65 -27.28 0.81
C ASP A 166 -1.43 -26.79 -0.01
N GLN A 167 -1.51 -26.74 -1.34
CA GLN A 167 -0.47 -26.14 -2.18
C GLN A 167 -0.28 -24.65 -1.87
N LEU A 168 -1.37 -23.87 -1.86
CA LEU A 168 -1.36 -22.43 -1.61
C LEU A 168 -0.84 -22.07 -0.22
N SER A 169 -0.98 -22.98 0.76
CA SER A 169 -0.49 -22.76 2.13
C SER A 169 1.01 -22.46 2.23
N SER A 170 1.79 -22.89 1.23
CA SER A 170 3.25 -22.70 1.16
C SER A 170 3.69 -21.48 0.34
N VAL A 171 2.75 -20.82 -0.34
CA VAL A 171 3.05 -19.73 -1.27
C VAL A 171 3.48 -18.48 -0.50
N GLN A 172 4.51 -17.81 -1.04
CA GLN A 172 4.96 -16.49 -0.61
C GLN A 172 5.03 -15.56 -1.80
N VAL A 173 4.31 -14.44 -1.70
CA VAL A 173 4.20 -13.42 -2.74
C VAL A 173 5.02 -12.19 -2.31
N PRO A 174 5.98 -11.72 -3.13
CA PRO A 174 6.82 -10.59 -2.77
C PRO A 174 6.02 -9.29 -2.75
N VAL A 175 6.25 -8.49 -1.71
CA VAL A 175 5.62 -7.19 -1.49
C VAL A 175 6.68 -6.16 -1.12
N LEU A 176 6.82 -5.12 -1.95
CA LEU A 176 7.60 -3.93 -1.61
C LEU A 176 6.75 -2.95 -0.80
N TYR A 177 7.09 -2.66 0.46
CA TYR A 177 6.52 -1.54 1.20
C TYR A 177 7.41 -0.31 1.05
N ALA A 178 7.08 0.54 0.07
CA ALA A 178 7.96 1.64 -0.35
C ALA A 178 8.14 2.72 0.72
N HIS A 179 7.12 2.91 1.57
CA HIS A 179 7.16 3.89 2.67
C HIS A 179 7.51 3.25 4.03
N GLY A 180 7.95 1.99 4.04
CA GLY A 180 8.14 1.24 5.27
C GLY A 180 6.85 0.55 5.76
N ASN A 181 6.86 0.03 6.98
CA ASN A 181 5.73 -0.74 7.53
C ASN A 181 5.49 -0.41 9.02
N LEU A 182 4.25 -0.05 9.38
CA LEU A 182 3.87 0.27 10.77
C LEU A 182 3.93 -0.96 11.69
N TYR A 183 3.89 -2.17 11.13
CA TYR A 183 3.74 -3.42 11.86
C TYR A 183 5.06 -4.20 11.88
N LYS A 184 5.53 -4.49 13.08
CA LYS A 184 6.71 -5.33 13.30
C LYS A 184 6.43 -6.75 12.79
N LYS A 185 7.49 -7.50 12.51
CA LYS A 185 7.39 -8.88 12.03
C LYS A 185 6.57 -9.78 12.98
N SER A 186 6.62 -9.52 14.29
CA SER A 186 5.84 -10.22 15.31
C SER A 186 4.34 -9.91 15.30
N GLU A 187 3.93 -8.82 14.65
CA GLU A 187 2.53 -8.38 14.55
C GLU A 187 1.89 -8.82 13.23
N VAL A 188 2.68 -9.39 12.32
CA VAL A 188 2.16 -10.00 11.09
C VAL A 188 1.46 -11.31 11.45
N PRO A 189 0.23 -11.54 10.96
CA PRO A 189 -0.50 -12.77 11.24
C PRO A 189 0.31 -14.02 10.87
N LEU A 190 0.27 -15.04 11.75
CA LEU A 190 0.80 -16.37 11.43
C LEU A 190 0.14 -16.88 10.14
N GLY A 191 0.96 -17.43 9.24
CA GLY A 191 0.50 -17.88 7.92
C GLY A 191 0.22 -16.74 6.92
N SER A 192 0.84 -15.56 7.09
CA SER A 192 0.84 -14.56 6.00
C SER A 192 1.54 -15.11 4.76
N HIS A 193 0.96 -14.84 3.60
CA HIS A 193 1.47 -15.22 2.29
C HIS A 193 2.33 -14.13 1.63
N THR A 194 2.77 -13.14 2.40
CA THR A 194 3.53 -12.00 1.90
C THR A 194 4.99 -12.09 2.34
N ASP A 195 5.90 -11.94 1.38
CA ASP A 195 7.32 -11.76 1.64
C ASP A 195 7.66 -10.27 1.56
N ARG A 196 7.91 -9.66 2.73
CA ARG A 196 7.95 -8.20 2.87
C ARG A 196 9.34 -7.65 2.62
N TYR A 197 9.42 -6.71 1.69
CA TYR A 197 10.63 -5.95 1.37
C TYR A 197 10.41 -4.49 1.72
N TYR A 198 11.20 -3.96 2.65
CA TYR A 198 11.24 -2.55 2.95
C TYR A 198 12.60 -2.19 3.53
N LYS A 199 13.01 -0.96 3.25
CA LYS A 199 14.17 -0.34 3.87
C LYS A 199 13.93 1.17 3.81
N THR A 200 13.86 1.80 4.96
CA THR A 200 13.80 3.26 5.09
C THR A 200 15.08 3.75 5.75
N MET A 201 15.22 5.07 5.90
CA MET A 201 16.29 5.66 6.70
C MET A 201 16.19 5.31 8.20
N LYS A 202 15.03 4.86 8.68
CA LYS A 202 14.79 4.45 10.08
C LYS A 202 15.00 2.94 10.31
N SER A 203 15.26 2.17 9.25
CA SER A 203 15.47 0.72 9.37
C SER A 203 16.67 0.38 10.26
N GLY A 204 16.42 -0.39 11.31
CA GLY A 204 17.43 -0.85 12.26
C GLY A 204 17.66 0.06 13.46
N PHE A 205 16.99 1.21 13.53
CA PHE A 205 17.06 2.10 14.70
C PHE A 205 16.04 1.67 15.76
N VAL A 206 16.55 1.28 16.94
CA VAL A 206 15.71 0.86 18.07
C VAL A 206 14.89 2.06 18.57
N GLY A 207 13.60 1.84 18.82
CA GLY A 207 12.69 2.86 19.33
C GLY A 207 11.85 3.57 18.26
N TYR A 208 12.21 3.43 16.97
CA TYR A 208 11.48 4.04 15.87
C TYR A 208 10.58 3.04 15.14
N ILE A 209 9.43 3.53 14.68
CA ILE A 209 8.63 2.85 13.67
C ILE A 209 9.33 3.01 12.32
N ASP A 210 9.51 1.89 11.60
CA ASP A 210 10.21 1.85 10.32
C ASP A 210 9.27 2.29 9.19
N VAL A 211 8.85 3.55 9.26
CA VAL A 211 7.97 4.24 8.32
C VAL A 211 8.47 5.67 8.09
N VAL A 212 8.32 6.14 6.86
CA VAL A 212 8.68 7.49 6.44
C VAL A 212 7.55 8.11 5.63
N SER A 213 7.54 9.44 5.54
CA SER A 213 6.66 10.14 4.61
C SER A 213 6.94 9.71 3.17
N CYS A 214 5.98 9.92 2.27
CA CYS A 214 6.22 9.62 0.87
C CYS A 214 7.44 10.40 0.33
N TYR A 215 7.64 11.66 0.76
CA TYR A 215 8.75 12.54 0.34
C TYR A 215 10.14 12.02 0.72
N GLU A 216 10.26 11.26 1.79
CA GLU A 216 11.54 10.71 2.28
C GLU A 216 11.79 9.28 1.81
N SER A 217 10.80 8.64 1.16
CA SER A 217 10.99 7.30 0.60
C SER A 217 12.12 7.26 -0.43
N HIS A 218 12.81 6.12 -0.49
CA HIS A 218 13.89 5.92 -1.45
C HIS A 218 13.37 5.81 -2.88
N ASN A 219 14.24 6.08 -3.86
CA ASN A 219 14.00 5.60 -5.22
C ASN A 219 14.09 4.07 -5.23
N HIS A 220 13.10 3.42 -5.83
CA HIS A 220 13.00 1.97 -5.93
C HIS A 220 13.23 1.53 -7.37
N THR A 221 14.16 0.60 -7.58
CA THR A 221 14.37 -0.05 -8.88
C THR A 221 13.88 -1.48 -8.79
N VAL A 222 12.88 -1.80 -9.60
CA VAL A 222 12.27 -3.14 -9.68
C VAL A 222 12.80 -3.85 -10.91
N ASN A 223 13.54 -4.91 -10.65
CA ASN A 223 14.17 -5.79 -11.63
C ASN A 223 13.39 -7.10 -11.76
N HIS A 224 13.52 -7.71 -12.93
CA HIS A 224 12.93 -8.98 -13.29
C HIS A 224 13.98 -9.83 -13.99
N GLU A 225 13.80 -11.14 -14.00
CA GLU A 225 14.64 -12.05 -14.77
C GLU A 225 14.36 -11.94 -16.28
N LEU A 226 15.42 -12.14 -17.09
CA LEU A 226 15.47 -11.79 -18.52
C LEU A 226 14.42 -12.51 -19.39
N ASP A 227 13.96 -13.70 -18.99
CA ASP A 227 13.08 -14.56 -19.79
C ASP A 227 11.58 -14.37 -19.53
N ALA A 228 11.19 -13.38 -18.72
CA ALA A 228 9.79 -13.22 -18.36
C ALA A 228 9.02 -12.35 -19.37
N ASP A 229 7.82 -12.79 -19.78
CA ASP A 229 6.88 -12.08 -20.69
C ASP A 229 6.71 -10.60 -20.33
N GLU A 230 6.32 -9.73 -21.27
CA GLU A 230 6.07 -8.30 -20.99
C GLU A 230 5.26 -8.06 -19.70
N LEU A 231 5.59 -6.99 -18.98
CA LEU A 231 5.02 -6.71 -17.66
C LEU A 231 3.63 -6.07 -17.75
N GLU A 232 2.65 -6.66 -17.10
CA GLU A 232 1.33 -6.06 -16.88
C GLU A 232 1.29 -5.36 -15.52
N MET A 233 0.82 -4.12 -15.50
CA MET A 233 0.74 -3.30 -14.29
C MET A 233 -0.70 -3.00 -13.91
N TYR A 234 -1.01 -3.14 -12.63
CA TYR A 234 -2.32 -2.85 -12.06
C TYR A 234 -2.16 -1.83 -10.93
N ILE A 235 -2.80 -0.68 -11.03
CA ILE A 235 -2.68 0.43 -10.08
C ILE A 235 -4.02 0.59 -9.34
N LEU A 236 -4.03 0.25 -8.06
CA LEU A 236 -5.22 0.23 -7.21
C LEU A 236 -5.14 1.36 -6.17
N GLY A 237 -6.06 2.31 -6.25
CA GLY A 237 -6.33 3.29 -5.19
C GLY A 237 -5.21 4.28 -4.86
N LEU A 238 -4.31 4.64 -5.80
CA LEU A 238 -3.17 5.52 -5.51
C LEU A 238 -3.49 7.00 -5.21
N GLY A 239 -4.70 7.48 -5.53
CA GLY A 239 -5.19 8.80 -5.13
C GLY A 239 -4.23 9.97 -5.42
N GLY A 240 -4.19 10.97 -4.53
CA GLY A 240 -3.39 12.19 -4.70
C GLY A 240 -1.87 12.00 -4.65
N GLY A 241 -1.39 10.88 -4.09
CA GLY A 241 0.04 10.54 -4.04
C GLY A 241 0.56 9.85 -5.31
N LEU A 242 -0.31 9.55 -6.28
CA LEU A 242 0.02 8.72 -7.44
C LEU A 242 1.27 9.18 -8.19
N LYS A 243 1.31 10.44 -8.60
CA LYS A 243 2.42 10.95 -9.43
C LYS A 243 3.74 10.94 -8.67
N PHE A 244 3.70 11.35 -7.41
CA PHE A 244 4.88 11.43 -6.56
C PHE A 244 5.45 10.03 -6.27
N ASN A 245 4.61 9.11 -5.78
CA ASN A 245 5.01 7.74 -5.48
C ASN A 245 5.56 7.04 -6.72
N LEU A 246 4.87 7.13 -7.86
CA LEU A 246 5.33 6.51 -9.11
C LEU A 246 6.56 7.20 -9.70
N SER A 247 6.83 8.47 -9.39
CA SER A 247 8.07 9.13 -9.84
C SER A 247 9.32 8.46 -9.28
N LYS A 248 9.24 7.96 -8.02
CA LYS A 248 10.32 7.24 -7.32
C LYS A 248 10.44 5.76 -7.70
N LEU A 249 9.49 5.24 -8.48
CA LEU A 249 9.51 3.87 -8.96
C LEU A 249 10.14 3.80 -10.35
N ASN A 250 11.17 2.98 -10.48
CA ASN A 250 11.83 2.63 -11.73
C ASN A 250 11.61 1.15 -12.00
N ILE A 251 11.07 0.84 -13.18
CA ILE A 251 10.84 -0.53 -13.61
C ILE A 251 11.73 -0.77 -14.81
N SER A 252 12.66 -1.73 -14.70
CA SER A 252 13.59 -2.03 -15.80
C SER A 252 12.93 -2.78 -16.96
N LYS A 253 11.88 -3.53 -16.65
CA LYS A 253 11.13 -4.32 -17.63
C LYS A 253 10.12 -3.47 -18.41
N LYS A 254 9.96 -3.76 -19.70
CA LYS A 254 8.96 -3.12 -20.55
C LYS A 254 7.55 -3.44 -20.05
N VAL A 255 6.78 -2.39 -19.79
CA VAL A 255 5.36 -2.49 -19.43
C VAL A 255 4.54 -2.62 -20.72
N SER A 256 3.72 -3.66 -20.83
CA SER A 256 2.85 -3.90 -21.99
C SER A 256 1.52 -3.17 -21.89
N GLN A 257 0.97 -3.12 -20.68
CA GLN A 257 -0.31 -2.49 -20.38
C GLN A 257 -0.39 -2.02 -18.93
N ILE A 258 -1.25 -1.05 -18.70
CA ILE A 258 -1.57 -0.52 -17.37
C ILE A 258 -3.08 -0.53 -17.18
N SER A 259 -3.54 -1.19 -16.13
CA SER A 259 -4.91 -1.07 -15.64
C SER A 259 -4.90 -0.22 -14.38
N VAL A 260 -5.69 0.84 -14.30
CA VAL A 260 -5.68 1.79 -13.17
C VAL A 260 -7.09 2.08 -12.67
N THR A 261 -7.24 2.16 -11.35
CA THR A 261 -8.49 2.64 -10.75
C THR A 261 -8.48 4.17 -10.62
N ILE A 262 -9.50 4.85 -11.17
CA ILE A 262 -9.69 6.30 -11.02
C ILE A 262 -11.13 6.54 -10.59
N SER A 263 -11.31 7.03 -9.36
CA SER A 263 -12.63 7.26 -8.77
C SER A 263 -13.35 8.48 -9.35
N ASN A 264 -12.60 9.49 -9.80
CA ASN A 264 -13.15 10.73 -10.35
C ASN A 264 -12.81 10.85 -11.83
N ALA A 265 -13.82 10.80 -12.70
CA ALA A 265 -13.63 10.84 -14.15
C ALA A 265 -12.94 12.12 -14.66
N HIS A 266 -12.98 13.21 -13.89
CA HIS A 266 -12.27 14.45 -14.24
C HIS A 266 -10.74 14.29 -14.28
N ASP A 267 -10.19 13.28 -13.60
CA ASP A 267 -8.74 13.06 -13.51
C ASP A 267 -8.21 12.11 -14.60
N ASP A 268 -9.09 11.50 -15.41
CA ASP A 268 -8.77 10.42 -16.35
C ASP A 268 -7.68 10.81 -17.36
N GLU A 269 -7.86 11.91 -18.09
CA GLU A 269 -6.93 12.34 -19.14
C GLU A 269 -5.54 12.67 -18.59
N GLU A 270 -5.51 13.36 -17.45
CA GLU A 270 -4.26 13.76 -16.79
C GLU A 270 -3.48 12.53 -16.30
N ILE A 271 -4.16 11.56 -15.69
CA ILE A 271 -3.56 10.32 -15.19
C ILE A 271 -3.08 9.45 -16.35
N ILE A 272 -3.88 9.27 -17.40
CA ILE A 272 -3.48 8.52 -18.61
C ILE A 272 -2.21 9.12 -19.21
N LYS A 273 -2.17 10.44 -19.41
CA LYS A 273 -1.01 11.12 -20.00
C LYS A 273 0.23 10.94 -19.13
N PHE A 274 0.09 11.06 -17.82
CA PHE A 274 1.18 10.82 -16.88
C PHE A 274 1.71 9.38 -16.96
N LEU A 275 0.83 8.38 -16.89
CA LEU A 275 1.20 6.96 -16.92
C LEU A 275 1.85 6.57 -18.25
N SER A 276 1.28 7.03 -19.37
CA SER A 276 1.83 6.83 -20.72
C SER A 276 3.25 7.38 -20.82
N THR A 277 3.48 8.59 -20.31
CA THR A 277 4.80 9.24 -20.32
C THR A 277 5.78 8.52 -19.40
N LYS A 278 5.39 8.22 -18.16
CA LYS A 278 6.26 7.64 -17.13
C LYS A 278 6.73 6.24 -17.50
N PHE A 279 5.84 5.39 -18.03
CA PHE A 279 6.13 4.00 -18.33
C PHE A 279 6.33 3.71 -19.82
N LYS A 280 6.24 4.74 -20.68
CA LYS A 280 6.36 4.64 -22.14
C LYS A 280 5.37 3.64 -22.75
N VAL A 281 4.14 3.66 -22.24
CA VAL A 281 3.04 2.79 -22.67
C VAL A 281 2.09 3.59 -23.56
N PRO A 282 1.65 3.09 -24.72
CA PRO A 282 0.66 3.77 -25.55
C PRO A 282 -0.67 3.98 -24.79
N VAL A 283 -1.36 5.09 -25.07
CA VAL A 283 -2.60 5.46 -24.37
C VAL A 283 -3.68 4.38 -24.52
N GLU A 284 -3.77 3.75 -25.68
CA GLU A 284 -4.69 2.65 -25.97
C GLU A 284 -4.41 1.35 -25.19
N LYS A 285 -3.28 1.28 -24.48
CA LYS A 285 -2.89 0.19 -23.57
C LYS A 285 -3.05 0.57 -22.09
N ILE A 286 -3.71 1.69 -21.82
CA ILE A 286 -4.04 2.15 -20.47
C ILE A 286 -5.55 2.07 -20.27
N PHE A 287 -5.98 1.20 -19.36
CA PHE A 287 -7.38 0.92 -19.08
C PHE A 287 -7.78 1.50 -17.73
N ILE A 288 -8.90 2.22 -17.71
CA ILE A 288 -9.45 2.82 -16.49
C ILE A 288 -10.58 1.96 -15.96
N TYR A 289 -10.55 1.74 -14.65
CA TYR A 289 -11.61 1.12 -13.86
C TYR A 289 -12.07 2.08 -12.77
N ARG A 290 -13.30 1.94 -12.29
CA ARG A 290 -13.86 2.84 -11.26
C ARG A 290 -13.71 2.30 -9.85
N SER A 291 -13.47 1.00 -9.71
CA SER A 291 -13.21 0.37 -8.42
C SER A 291 -12.11 -0.70 -8.49
N CYS A 292 -11.50 -0.99 -7.34
CA CYS A 292 -10.53 -2.08 -7.21
C CYS A 292 -11.17 -3.44 -7.53
N ALA A 293 -12.41 -3.67 -7.11
CA ALA A 293 -13.15 -4.90 -7.40
C ALA A 293 -13.35 -5.08 -8.91
N GLU A 294 -13.83 -4.05 -9.62
CA GLU A 294 -14.05 -4.08 -11.07
C GLU A 294 -12.76 -4.39 -11.85
N LEU A 295 -11.65 -3.75 -11.46
CA LEU A 295 -10.34 -4.02 -12.04
C LEU A 295 -9.96 -5.49 -11.86
N ILE A 296 -10.04 -6.02 -10.64
CA ILE A 296 -9.67 -7.41 -10.36
C ILE A 296 -10.57 -8.40 -11.12
N ASP A 297 -11.87 -8.15 -11.16
CA ASP A 297 -12.83 -9.06 -11.81
C ASP A 297 -12.63 -9.12 -13.33
N THR A 298 -12.19 -8.02 -13.94
CA THR A 298 -11.97 -7.91 -15.38
C THR A 298 -10.60 -8.41 -15.82
N CYS A 299 -9.56 -8.18 -15.01
CA CYS A 299 -8.17 -8.42 -15.42
C CYS A 299 -7.59 -9.79 -15.04
N PHE A 300 -8.22 -10.52 -14.11
CA PHE A 300 -7.75 -11.79 -13.57
C PHE A 300 -8.81 -12.88 -13.66
#